data_AF-A0A1X2IPM2-F1
#
_entry.id   AF-A0A1X2IPM2-F1
#
_cell.length_a   1.000
_cell.length_b   1.000
_cell.length_c   1.000
_cell.angle_alpha   90.00
_cell.angle_beta   90.00
_cell.angle_gamma   90.00
#
_symmetry.space_group_name_H-M   'P 1'
#
loop_
_entity.id
_entity.type
_entity.pdbx_description
1 polymer ?
#
loop_
_entity_poly.entity_id
_entity_poly.type
_entity_poly.pdbx_seq_one_letter_code
_entity_poly.pdbx_strand_id
1 'polypeptide(L)'
;MQICLDQKHTVRNRIVDNLVWPRCIDDTASRKSPSLLAGQTVEYFAKLRDTYQQEHNLDDKEFQTQFIDILPPHWTVCSLSLDPILQELYVTRYCSGKPPHVVKLPLDRADGRSRRSNPSHANAEVTYEQALVELEDIIQRSDKTIHFNKETLLVEDVENWWMIRSELDTRMKKLLEQIERSWIGGFKGFFCGRHQVHKEAFVSFQRSINHILLENIYGPATPSNKCVLDIDEWTLHMILRLGANPIYHDLEDIVYFLLSFYEYHDICIDYSDTIIRRMTQQIRQAIQYYHDQGILAGINTLERMPNEHIILIPDKFTQQFPWESIPILRSQPVSRLPCISFLPDLLVNENQSNEGDSWKEITVDSSMSYYLLNPSGDLKYTQANFENVFLRMESWEGHVQRKPTEVECRSMLIQKDLYMYFGHGAGQSIIRGQIIRQLPRCPVALLMGCSSGRLQSNGEYDTDGYVMNYLLAGSPAVVVNLWDVTDKSIDQVGKGIMDRWGLFNGTTNQFEEIRKNKTSVNTSLVEALCLSRDDCTLPYLTGAATVVYGVPVYVL
;
A
#
# COMPACT_ATOMS: atom_id res chain seq x y z
N MET A 1 9.57 17.60 0.13
CA MET A 1 10.34 17.21 1.34
C MET A 1 11.36 18.28 1.74
N GLN A 2 12.21 18.75 0.81
CA GLN A 2 13.23 19.79 1.04
C GLN A 2 12.75 21.02 1.85
N ILE A 3 11.67 21.68 1.41
CA ILE A 3 11.11 22.87 2.09
C ILE A 3 10.74 22.55 3.55
N CYS A 4 10.26 21.34 3.83
CA CYS A 4 9.90 20.92 5.18
C CYS A 4 11.15 20.78 6.07
N LEU A 5 12.23 20.20 5.52
CA LEU A 5 13.51 20.09 6.23
C LEU A 5 14.12 21.47 6.49
N ASP A 6 14.04 22.39 5.53
CA ASP A 6 14.49 23.77 5.69
C ASP A 6 13.75 24.49 6.81
N GLN A 7 12.44 24.29 6.92
CA GLN A 7 11.64 24.78 8.04
C GLN A 7 12.02 24.13 9.38
N LYS A 8 12.19 22.80 9.43
CA LYS A 8 12.60 22.09 10.66
C LYS A 8 13.97 22.56 11.17
N HIS A 9 14.90 22.83 10.26
CA HIS A 9 16.22 23.36 10.59
C HIS A 9 16.20 24.84 11.00
N THR A 10 15.39 25.69 10.35
CA THR A 10 15.33 27.14 10.64
C THR A 10 14.53 27.49 11.89
N VAL A 11 13.44 26.76 12.20
CA VAL A 11 12.61 27.02 13.38
C VAL A 11 13.38 26.83 14.70
N ARG A 12 14.40 25.97 14.73
CA ARG A 12 15.27 25.82 15.92
C ARG A 12 16.37 26.89 16.04
N ASN A 13 16.87 27.42 14.92
CA ASN A 13 17.86 28.51 14.95
C ASN A 13 17.29 29.87 15.40
N ARG A 14 15.96 30.01 15.49
CA ARG A 14 15.29 31.22 16.03
C ARG A 14 15.00 31.17 17.54
N ILE A 15 15.28 30.07 18.25
CA ILE A 15 14.95 29.93 19.68
C ILE A 15 16.10 30.40 20.60
N VAL A 16 17.22 30.88 20.05
CA VAL A 16 18.33 31.42 20.86
C VAL A 16 18.63 32.84 20.39
N ASP A 17 18.74 33.74 21.37
CA ASP A 17 19.15 35.16 21.27
C ASP A 17 18.08 36.19 20.91
N ASN A 18 17.21 36.59 21.87
CA ASN A 18 16.92 38.02 22.17
C ASN A 18 15.64 38.32 22.99
N LEU A 19 15.21 37.47 23.93
CA LEU A 19 14.22 37.91 24.94
C LEU A 19 14.62 37.42 26.33
N VAL A 20 15.32 38.29 27.08
CA VAL A 20 15.54 38.14 28.52
C VAL A 20 14.28 38.65 29.23
N TRP A 21 13.46 37.73 29.76
CA TRP A 21 12.43 38.06 30.74
C TRP A 21 13.06 38.22 32.14
N PRO A 22 12.52 39.07 33.04
CA PRO A 22 13.14 39.38 34.32
C PRO A 22 13.18 38.14 35.23
N ARG A 23 14.29 37.97 35.96
CA ARG A 23 14.49 36.86 36.90
C ARG A 23 13.48 36.94 38.04
N CYS A 24 12.67 35.89 38.20
CA CYS A 24 12.07 35.58 39.50
C CYS A 24 13.02 34.68 40.30
N ILE A 25 13.06 34.96 41.59
CA ILE A 25 13.99 34.45 42.59
C ILE A 25 13.64 33.01 42.96
N ASP A 26 14.69 32.20 43.05
CA ASP A 26 14.87 30.90 43.72
C ASP A 26 13.63 30.05 44.05
N ASP A 27 13.48 28.95 43.32
CA ASP A 27 13.21 27.65 43.94
C ASP A 27 14.08 26.58 43.28
N THR A 28 14.92 25.97 44.13
CA THR A 28 15.99 25.05 43.79
C THR A 28 15.45 23.64 43.54
N ALA A 29 15.35 23.25 42.26
CA ALA A 29 15.60 21.88 41.77
C ALA A 29 15.28 21.80 40.26
N SER A 30 16.23 22.11 39.39
CA SER A 30 16.15 21.65 37.99
C SER A 30 17.46 21.02 37.55
N ARG A 31 17.40 19.70 37.34
CA ARG A 31 18.38 18.99 36.53
C ARG A 31 18.25 19.51 35.11
N LYS A 32 19.09 20.47 34.73
CA LYS A 32 19.33 20.80 33.33
C LYS A 32 20.18 19.69 32.72
N SER A 33 19.53 18.69 32.13
CA SER A 33 20.17 17.89 31.09
C SER A 33 19.83 18.54 29.73
N PRO A 34 20.80 19.10 28.99
CA PRO A 34 20.55 19.46 27.60
C PRO A 34 20.17 18.17 26.86
N SER A 35 19.05 18.16 26.13
CA SER A 35 18.56 16.94 25.49
C SER A 35 19.53 16.49 24.39
N LEU A 36 20.23 15.38 24.62
CA LEU A 36 21.05 14.68 23.61
C LEU A 36 20.26 14.39 22.32
N LEU A 37 18.94 14.22 22.44
CA LEU A 37 17.97 14.13 21.34
C LEU A 37 17.97 15.35 20.41
N ALA A 38 18.26 16.56 20.91
CA ALA A 38 18.20 17.76 20.06
C ALA A 38 19.37 17.84 19.06
N GLY A 39 20.56 17.34 19.43
CA GLY A 39 21.75 17.35 18.57
C GLY A 39 21.69 16.30 17.47
N GLN A 40 21.38 15.05 17.82
CA GLN A 40 21.28 13.94 16.87
C GLN A 40 20.21 14.19 15.79
N THR A 41 19.08 14.80 16.14
CA THR A 41 18.02 15.13 15.18
C THR A 41 18.41 16.24 14.19
N VAL A 42 19.27 17.19 14.57
CA VAL A 42 19.68 18.30 13.68
C VAL A 42 20.69 17.81 12.64
N GLU A 43 21.69 17.03 13.07
CA GLU A 43 22.66 16.41 12.17
C GLU A 43 21.96 15.43 11.21
N TYR A 44 20.98 14.68 11.72
CA TYR A 44 20.12 13.83 10.91
C TYR A 44 19.39 14.62 9.81
N PHE A 45 18.66 15.69 10.16
CA PHE A 45 17.94 16.49 9.16
C PHE A 45 18.86 17.21 8.18
N ALA A 46 20.07 17.60 8.60
CA ALA A 46 21.09 18.16 7.72
C ALA A 46 21.60 17.12 6.72
N LYS A 47 21.94 15.92 7.18
CA LYS A 47 22.34 14.80 6.31
C LYS A 47 21.24 14.46 5.29
N LEU A 48 19.99 14.37 5.76
CA LEU A 48 18.84 14.08 4.91
C LEU A 48 18.65 15.14 3.82
N ARG A 49 18.83 16.41 4.20
CA ARG A 49 18.78 17.54 3.26
C ARG A 49 19.82 17.38 2.17
N ASP A 50 21.07 17.10 2.55
CA ASP A 50 22.18 16.97 1.59
C ASP A 50 21.93 15.79 0.62
N THR A 51 21.41 14.66 1.13
CA THR A 51 20.99 13.52 0.30
C THR A 51 19.95 13.93 -0.74
N TYR A 52 18.88 14.63 -0.33
CA TYR A 52 17.82 15.05 -1.26
C TYR A 52 18.25 16.11 -2.27
N GLN A 53 19.21 16.97 -1.92
CA GLN A 53 19.78 17.91 -2.88
C GLN A 53 20.61 17.21 -3.95
N GLN A 54 21.16 16.03 -3.67
CA GLN A 54 21.99 15.29 -4.61
C GLN A 54 21.21 14.18 -5.36
N GLU A 55 20.00 13.81 -4.91
CA GLU A 55 19.20 12.72 -5.45
C GLU A 55 18.99 12.81 -6.98
N HIS A 56 18.76 14.00 -7.52
CA HIS A 56 18.56 14.21 -8.97
C HIS A 56 19.85 14.08 -9.81
N ASN A 57 21.02 14.00 -9.17
CA ASN A 57 22.31 13.85 -9.83
C ASN A 57 22.87 12.43 -9.70
N LEU A 58 22.16 11.52 -9.01
CA LEU A 58 22.62 10.15 -8.83
C LEU A 58 22.59 9.39 -10.15
N ASP A 59 23.64 8.63 -10.42
CA ASP A 59 23.61 7.62 -11.48
C ASP A 59 22.82 6.37 -11.04
N ASP A 60 22.55 5.45 -11.98
CA ASP A 60 21.77 4.24 -11.71
C ASP A 60 22.37 3.38 -10.59
N LYS A 61 23.71 3.34 -10.47
CA LYS A 61 24.42 2.53 -9.47
C LYS A 61 24.36 3.18 -8.10
N GLU A 62 24.50 4.50 -8.05
CA GLU A 62 24.33 5.28 -6.83
C GLU A 62 22.89 5.20 -6.33
N PHE A 63 21.89 5.32 -7.22
CA PHE A 63 20.49 5.14 -6.87
C PHE A 63 20.21 3.73 -6.32
N GLN A 64 20.72 2.68 -6.99
CA GLN A 64 20.58 1.30 -6.53
C GLN A 64 21.13 1.12 -5.10
N THR A 65 22.36 1.58 -4.86
CA THR A 65 23.03 1.39 -3.57
C THR A 65 22.42 2.24 -2.45
N GLN A 66 21.98 3.46 -2.73
CA GLN A 66 21.48 4.40 -1.72
C GLN A 66 20.01 4.23 -1.38
N PHE A 67 19.16 3.79 -2.33
CA PHE A 67 17.70 3.70 -2.13
C PHE A 67 17.15 2.28 -2.19
N ILE A 68 17.72 1.41 -3.03
CA ILE A 68 17.14 0.08 -3.30
C ILE A 68 17.78 -1.00 -2.42
N ASP A 69 19.10 -1.00 -2.29
CA ASP A 69 19.82 -2.04 -1.54
C ASP A 69 19.65 -1.91 -0.02
N ILE A 70 19.24 -0.72 0.45
CA ILE A 70 18.87 -0.50 1.86
C ILE A 70 17.54 -1.16 2.26
N LEU A 71 16.73 -1.57 1.28
CA LEU A 71 15.41 -2.13 1.54
C LEU A 71 15.56 -3.51 2.21
N PRO A 72 14.69 -3.84 3.19
CA PRO A 72 14.63 -5.19 3.72
C PRO A 72 14.42 -6.20 2.60
N PRO A 73 15.06 -7.38 2.65
CA PRO A 73 15.02 -8.33 1.54
C PRO A 73 13.61 -8.84 1.25
N HIS A 74 12.69 -8.79 2.22
CA HIS A 74 11.28 -9.19 2.11
C HIS A 74 10.34 -8.06 1.70
N TRP A 75 10.86 -6.85 1.40
CA TRP A 75 10.05 -5.77 0.86
C TRP A 75 10.15 -5.73 -0.65
N THR A 76 9.02 -5.43 -1.27
CA THR A 76 8.89 -5.13 -2.69
C THR A 76 8.30 -3.74 -2.81
N VAL A 77 8.95 -2.86 -3.58
CA VAL A 77 8.40 -1.54 -3.91
C VAL A 77 7.95 -1.54 -5.36
N CYS A 78 6.73 -1.09 -5.63
CA CYS A 78 6.17 -0.98 -6.97
C CYS A 78 5.72 0.46 -7.22
N SER A 79 6.40 1.16 -8.14
CA SER A 79 5.96 2.47 -8.63
C SER A 79 4.95 2.30 -9.74
N LEU A 80 3.86 3.06 -9.68
CA LEU A 80 2.78 3.08 -10.67
C LEU A 80 2.71 4.48 -11.28
N SER A 81 2.99 4.59 -12.58
CA SER A 81 2.91 5.86 -13.30
C SER A 81 2.07 5.68 -14.55
N LEU A 82 1.10 6.56 -14.76
CA LEU A 82 0.17 6.47 -15.87
C LEU A 82 0.28 7.69 -16.78
N ASP A 83 0.40 7.44 -18.07
CA ASP A 83 0.14 8.45 -19.09
C ASP A 83 -1.33 8.33 -19.56
N PRO A 84 -2.23 9.25 -19.16
CA PRO A 84 -3.64 9.20 -19.56
C PRO A 84 -3.86 9.54 -21.04
N ILE A 85 -2.92 10.23 -21.69
CA ILE A 85 -3.01 10.60 -23.11
C ILE A 85 -2.64 9.38 -23.96
N LEU A 86 -1.53 8.72 -23.63
CA LEU A 86 -1.08 7.52 -24.33
C LEU A 86 -1.84 6.26 -23.90
N GLN A 87 -2.60 6.31 -22.80
CA GLN A 87 -3.22 5.13 -22.17
C GLN A 87 -2.16 4.06 -21.86
N GLU A 88 -1.04 4.47 -21.26
CA GLU A 88 0.07 3.58 -20.92
C GLU A 88 0.34 3.59 -19.41
N LEU A 89 0.32 2.41 -18.80
CA LEU A 89 0.71 2.20 -17.40
C LEU A 89 2.16 1.71 -17.34
N TYR A 90 3.00 2.48 -16.69
CA TYR A 90 4.38 2.15 -16.36
C TYR A 90 4.43 1.60 -14.94
N VAL A 91 4.98 0.40 -14.79
CA VAL A 91 5.15 -0.26 -13.50
C VAL A 91 6.62 -0.56 -13.31
N THR A 92 7.21 -0.02 -12.24
CA THR A 92 8.60 -0.29 -11.88
C THR A 92 8.67 -1.03 -10.56
N ARG A 93 9.33 -2.18 -10.53
CA ARG A 93 9.55 -2.98 -9.32
C ARG A 93 10.98 -2.85 -8.82
N TYR A 94 11.11 -2.60 -7.53
CA TYR A 94 12.38 -2.57 -6.81
C TYR A 94 12.42 -3.64 -5.72
N CYS A 95 13.56 -4.34 -5.65
CA CYS A 95 13.90 -5.30 -4.61
C CYS A 95 15.40 -5.12 -4.29
N SER A 96 15.78 -5.19 -3.01
CA SER A 96 17.19 -5.11 -2.61
C SER A 96 18.03 -6.17 -3.32
N GLY A 97 19.23 -5.77 -3.80
CA GLY A 97 20.18 -6.63 -4.48
C GLY A 97 19.79 -7.03 -5.92
N LYS A 98 18.72 -6.45 -6.48
CA LYS A 98 18.29 -6.68 -7.87
C LYS A 98 18.13 -5.35 -8.61
N PRO A 99 18.44 -5.32 -9.92
CA PRO A 99 18.17 -4.14 -10.73
C PRO A 99 16.66 -3.86 -10.81
N PRO A 100 16.24 -2.60 -11.00
CA PRO A 100 14.84 -2.26 -11.20
C PRO A 100 14.27 -2.98 -12.43
N HIS A 101 13.08 -3.56 -12.30
CA HIS A 101 12.37 -4.16 -13.42
C HIS A 101 11.26 -3.22 -13.86
N VAL A 102 11.21 -2.87 -15.14
CA VAL A 102 10.24 -1.91 -15.68
C VAL A 102 9.38 -2.62 -16.72
N VAL A 103 8.06 -2.47 -16.61
CA VAL A 103 7.12 -2.89 -17.65
C VAL A 103 6.26 -1.71 -18.07
N LYS A 104 6.03 -1.59 -19.38
CA LYS A 104 5.09 -0.66 -19.99
C LYS A 104 3.88 -1.42 -20.50
N LEU A 105 2.71 -1.06 -20.02
CA LEU A 105 1.44 -1.74 -20.29
C LEU A 105 0.47 -0.78 -20.98
N PRO A 106 0.30 -0.86 -22.32
CA PRO A 106 -0.77 -0.16 -23.01
C PRO A 106 -2.13 -0.71 -22.52
N LEU A 107 -3.02 0.18 -22.10
CA LEU A 107 -4.31 -0.19 -21.49
C LEU A 107 -5.31 -0.76 -22.50
N ASP A 108 -5.12 -0.50 -23.80
CA ASP A 108 -5.96 -0.93 -24.93
C ASP A 108 -5.37 -2.12 -25.70
N ARG A 109 -4.33 -2.76 -25.14
CA ARG A 109 -3.56 -3.80 -25.84
C ARG A 109 -4.42 -5.01 -26.23
N ALA A 110 -5.46 -5.35 -25.48
CA ALA A 110 -6.28 -6.51 -25.82
C ALA A 110 -7.30 -6.17 -26.90
N ASP A 111 -7.81 -4.93 -26.97
CA ASP A 111 -8.62 -4.46 -28.11
C ASP A 111 -7.78 -4.44 -29.40
N GLY A 112 -6.53 -3.94 -29.32
CA GLY A 112 -5.60 -3.96 -30.44
C GLY A 112 -5.35 -5.36 -31.01
N ARG A 113 -5.35 -6.39 -30.15
CA ARG A 113 -5.24 -7.81 -30.55
C ARG A 113 -6.57 -8.38 -31.03
N SER A 114 -7.67 -8.10 -30.32
CA SER A 114 -9.01 -8.60 -30.65
C SER A 114 -9.48 -8.10 -32.01
N ARG A 115 -9.13 -6.86 -32.37
CA ARG A 115 -9.40 -6.31 -33.71
C ARG A 115 -8.64 -7.02 -34.83
N ARG A 116 -7.48 -7.62 -34.53
CA ARG A 116 -6.70 -8.42 -35.50
C ARG A 116 -7.30 -9.81 -35.70
N SER A 117 -7.87 -10.42 -34.66
CA SER A 117 -8.42 -11.78 -34.70
C SER A 117 -9.91 -11.83 -35.04
N ASN A 118 -10.76 -11.00 -34.42
CA ASN A 118 -12.21 -11.01 -34.69
C ASN A 118 -12.91 -9.65 -34.37
N PRO A 119 -13.19 -8.81 -35.39
CA PRO A 119 -13.73 -7.45 -35.22
C PRO A 119 -15.09 -7.33 -34.50
N SER A 120 -15.86 -8.42 -34.42
CA SER A 120 -17.21 -8.47 -33.86
C SER A 120 -17.28 -8.85 -32.37
N HIS A 121 -16.15 -9.17 -31.73
CA HIS A 121 -16.06 -9.58 -30.32
C HIS A 121 -15.03 -8.77 -29.52
N ALA A 122 -14.95 -7.46 -29.76
CA ALA A 122 -14.22 -6.58 -28.85
C ALA A 122 -14.92 -6.59 -27.49
N ASN A 123 -14.34 -7.32 -26.52
CA ASN A 123 -14.69 -7.12 -25.13
C ASN A 123 -14.37 -5.66 -24.79
N ALA A 124 -15.36 -4.89 -24.37
CA ALA A 124 -15.16 -3.48 -24.01
C ALA A 124 -14.15 -3.40 -22.84
N GLU A 125 -12.89 -3.10 -23.18
CA GLU A 125 -11.86 -2.77 -22.20
C GLU A 125 -12.19 -1.40 -21.60
N VAL A 126 -11.97 -1.26 -20.30
CA VAL A 126 -12.22 0.01 -19.62
C VAL A 126 -11.04 0.94 -19.83
N THR A 127 -11.26 2.12 -20.41
CA THR A 127 -10.21 3.14 -20.52
C THR A 127 -9.93 3.78 -19.15
N TYR A 128 -8.80 4.48 -19.00
CA TYR A 128 -8.53 5.24 -17.78
C TYR A 128 -9.67 6.22 -17.42
N GLU A 129 -10.14 6.98 -18.41
CA GLU A 129 -11.20 7.98 -18.21
C GLU A 129 -12.51 7.33 -17.78
N GLN A 130 -12.90 6.21 -18.41
CA GLN A 130 -14.10 5.48 -18.03
C GLN A 130 -14.02 4.93 -16.61
N ALA A 131 -12.87 4.36 -16.23
CA ALA A 131 -12.66 3.84 -14.88
C ALA A 131 -12.70 4.96 -13.83
N LEU A 132 -12.11 6.12 -14.15
CA LEU A 132 -12.12 7.28 -13.27
C LEU A 132 -13.54 7.84 -13.08
N VAL A 133 -14.29 8.01 -14.16
CA VAL A 133 -15.68 8.49 -14.11
C VAL A 133 -16.56 7.53 -13.30
N GLU A 134 -16.41 6.22 -13.48
CA GLU A 134 -17.14 5.22 -12.70
C GLU A 134 -16.76 5.27 -11.21
N LEU A 135 -15.46 5.37 -10.90
CA LEU A 135 -14.98 5.49 -9.52
C LEU A 135 -15.57 6.73 -8.84
N GLU A 136 -15.52 7.89 -9.52
CA GLU A 136 -16.06 9.14 -9.02
C GLU A 136 -17.58 9.09 -8.84
N ASP A 137 -18.33 8.51 -9.77
CA ASP A 137 -19.79 8.34 -9.63
C ASP A 137 -20.14 7.44 -8.44
N ILE A 138 -19.41 6.33 -8.24
CA ILE A 138 -19.62 5.44 -7.09
C ILE A 138 -19.39 6.20 -5.78
N ILE A 139 -18.27 6.93 -5.67
CA ILE A 139 -17.92 7.70 -4.47
C ILE A 139 -18.97 8.80 -4.23
N GLN A 140 -19.31 9.60 -5.25
CA GLN A 140 -20.29 10.68 -5.11
C GLN A 140 -21.67 10.18 -4.72
N ARG A 141 -22.12 9.04 -5.24
CA ARG A 141 -23.39 8.42 -4.83
C ARG A 141 -23.31 7.87 -3.41
N SER A 142 -22.20 7.26 -3.02
CA SER A 142 -21.97 6.82 -1.63
C SER A 142 -22.05 8.00 -0.67
N ASP A 143 -21.34 9.09 -0.95
CA ASP A 143 -21.32 10.29 -0.12
C ASP A 143 -22.74 10.85 0.06
N LYS A 144 -23.53 10.92 -1.03
CA LYS A 144 -24.95 11.32 -0.95
C LYS A 144 -25.76 10.46 0.02
N THR A 145 -25.52 9.14 0.08
CA THR A 145 -26.21 8.27 1.04
C THR A 145 -25.77 8.48 2.50
N ILE A 146 -24.56 8.97 2.74
CA ILE A 146 -24.05 9.25 4.09
C ILE A 146 -24.61 10.57 4.62
N HIS A 147 -24.71 11.58 3.75
CA HIS A 147 -25.21 12.91 4.10
C HIS A 147 -26.75 13.02 4.05
N PHE A 148 -27.45 11.99 3.60
CA PHE A 148 -28.91 11.97 3.52
C PHE A 148 -29.55 11.74 4.90
N ASN A 149 -29.81 12.83 5.62
CA ASN A 149 -30.53 12.82 6.90
C ASN A 149 -32.01 13.21 6.70
N LYS A 150 -32.92 12.25 6.88
CA LYS A 150 -34.32 12.53 7.26
C LYS A 150 -34.47 12.20 8.75
N GLU A 151 -35.00 13.15 9.54
CA GLU A 151 -35.21 12.99 11.00
C GLU A 151 -36.13 11.80 11.36
N THR A 152 -36.86 11.27 10.38
CA THR A 152 -37.61 10.01 10.44
C THR A 152 -37.40 9.23 9.14
N LEU A 153 -36.62 8.14 9.20
CA LEU A 153 -36.50 7.18 8.12
C LEU A 153 -37.59 6.12 8.27
N LEU A 154 -38.40 5.91 7.23
CA LEU A 154 -39.31 4.77 7.16
C LEU A 154 -38.49 3.48 7.01
N VAL A 155 -39.10 2.33 7.33
CA VAL A 155 -38.45 1.02 7.11
C VAL A 155 -38.02 0.86 5.65
N GLU A 156 -38.89 1.26 4.72
CA GLU A 156 -38.60 1.27 3.28
C GLU A 156 -37.43 2.18 2.90
N ASP A 157 -37.25 3.33 3.58
CA ASP A 157 -36.12 4.23 3.33
C ASP A 157 -34.79 3.56 3.75
N VAL A 158 -34.80 2.83 4.86
CA VAL A 158 -33.62 2.09 5.36
C VAL A 158 -33.28 0.92 4.44
N GLU A 159 -34.28 0.16 4.00
CA GLU A 159 -34.10 -0.93 3.03
C GLU A 159 -33.55 -0.41 1.70
N ASN A 160 -34.10 0.70 1.19
CA ASN A 160 -33.62 1.34 -0.03
C ASN A 160 -32.19 1.86 0.12
N TRP A 161 -31.85 2.45 1.27
CA TRP A 161 -30.48 2.89 1.58
C TRP A 161 -29.48 1.73 1.50
N TRP A 162 -29.82 0.59 2.12
CA TRP A 162 -28.97 -0.61 2.07
C TRP A 162 -28.86 -1.21 0.68
N MET A 163 -29.97 -1.24 -0.07
CA MET A 163 -30.00 -1.71 -1.45
C MET A 163 -29.06 -0.88 -2.33
N ILE A 164 -29.17 0.47 -2.29
CA ILE A 164 -28.31 1.37 -3.05
C ILE A 164 -26.83 1.15 -2.71
N ARG A 165 -26.48 1.08 -1.42
CA ARG A 165 -25.08 0.90 -1.00
C ARG A 165 -24.52 -0.47 -1.36
N SER A 166 -25.34 -1.52 -1.32
CA SER A 166 -24.95 -2.87 -1.76
C SER A 166 -24.71 -2.91 -3.28
N GLU A 167 -25.50 -2.17 -4.06
CA GLU A 167 -25.27 -1.99 -5.49
C GLU A 167 -23.96 -1.26 -5.76
N LEU A 168 -23.69 -0.16 -5.03
CA LEU A 168 -22.44 0.61 -5.15
C LEU A 168 -21.21 -0.23 -4.78
N ASP A 169 -21.30 -1.06 -3.73
CA ASP A 169 -20.24 -1.99 -3.35
C ASP A 169 -19.95 -3.00 -4.48
N THR A 170 -21.01 -3.55 -5.09
CA THR A 170 -20.90 -4.46 -6.24
C THR A 170 -20.29 -3.78 -7.46
N ARG A 171 -20.66 -2.51 -7.72
CA ARG A 171 -20.08 -1.71 -8.81
C ARG A 171 -18.59 -1.47 -8.59
N MET A 172 -18.19 -1.08 -7.38
CA MET A 172 -16.77 -0.91 -7.00
C MET A 172 -16.00 -2.20 -7.22
N LYS A 173 -16.52 -3.34 -6.75
CA LYS A 173 -15.90 -4.66 -6.97
C LYS A 173 -15.67 -4.92 -8.46
N LYS A 174 -16.71 -4.76 -9.29
CA LYS A 174 -16.63 -4.97 -10.74
C LYS A 174 -15.62 -4.04 -11.42
N LEU A 175 -15.57 -2.78 -11.00
CA LEU A 175 -14.58 -1.83 -11.50
C LEU A 175 -13.14 -2.31 -11.22
N LEU A 176 -12.86 -2.78 -10.00
CA LEU A 176 -11.52 -3.29 -9.66
C LEU A 176 -11.17 -4.59 -10.40
N GLU A 177 -12.15 -5.48 -10.60
CA GLU A 177 -11.98 -6.68 -11.43
C GLU A 177 -11.70 -6.31 -12.91
N GLN A 178 -12.34 -5.25 -13.42
CA GLN A 178 -12.11 -4.75 -14.77
C GLN A 178 -10.73 -4.09 -14.91
N ILE A 179 -10.31 -3.27 -13.94
CA ILE A 179 -8.96 -2.67 -13.92
C ILE A 179 -7.90 -3.78 -13.91
N GLU A 180 -8.05 -4.79 -13.05
CA GLU A 180 -7.12 -5.91 -13.03
C GLU A 180 -7.09 -6.67 -14.36
N ARG A 181 -8.26 -6.96 -14.94
CA ARG A 181 -8.36 -7.74 -16.18
C ARG A 181 -7.84 -6.99 -17.40
N SER A 182 -8.19 -5.71 -17.56
CA SER A 182 -7.85 -4.92 -18.76
C SER A 182 -6.49 -4.24 -18.65
N TRP A 183 -6.19 -3.61 -17.52
CA TRP A 183 -4.95 -2.83 -17.41
C TRP A 183 -3.76 -3.71 -17.07
N ILE A 184 -3.94 -4.68 -16.18
CA ILE A 184 -2.85 -5.52 -15.67
C ILE A 184 -2.76 -6.85 -16.43
N GLY A 185 -3.87 -7.55 -16.61
CA GLY A 185 -3.97 -8.78 -17.42
C GLY A 185 -2.93 -9.84 -17.04
N GLY A 186 -2.16 -10.34 -18.01
CA GLY A 186 -1.12 -11.35 -17.76
C GLY A 186 0.00 -10.92 -16.81
N PHE A 187 0.10 -9.62 -16.50
CA PHE A 187 1.17 -9.06 -15.68
C PHE A 187 0.82 -8.99 -14.18
N LYS A 188 -0.28 -9.58 -13.73
CA LYS A 188 -0.69 -9.56 -12.30
C LYS A 188 0.41 -10.06 -11.35
N GLY A 189 1.16 -11.08 -11.76
CA GLY A 189 2.29 -11.61 -11.00
C GLY A 189 3.43 -10.61 -10.76
N PHE A 190 3.48 -9.51 -11.53
CA PHE A 190 4.40 -8.39 -11.34
C PHE A 190 4.17 -7.69 -10.00
N PHE A 191 2.91 -7.59 -9.58
CA PHE A 191 2.48 -6.80 -8.42
C PHE A 191 2.61 -7.59 -7.10
N CYS A 192 2.66 -8.93 -7.17
CA CYS A 192 2.66 -9.77 -5.99
C CYS A 192 4.00 -9.78 -5.22
N GLY A 193 3.90 -10.10 -3.93
CA GLY A 193 5.03 -10.53 -3.12
C GLY A 193 5.65 -11.82 -3.67
N ARG A 194 6.84 -12.16 -3.17
CA ARG A 194 7.51 -13.39 -3.55
C ARG A 194 6.79 -14.58 -2.94
N HIS A 195 6.77 -15.68 -3.68
CA HIS A 195 6.19 -16.95 -3.26
C HIS A 195 7.30 -17.95 -2.98
N GLN A 196 6.97 -19.02 -2.26
CA GLN A 196 7.90 -20.13 -2.08
C GLN A 196 8.27 -20.73 -3.46
N VAL A 197 9.54 -21.09 -3.61
CA VAL A 197 10.10 -21.57 -4.88
C VAL A 197 10.61 -23.00 -4.74
N HIS A 198 10.09 -23.89 -5.58
CA HIS A 198 10.68 -25.21 -5.78
C HIS A 198 11.75 -25.12 -6.89
N LYS A 199 13.03 -25.07 -6.49
CA LYS A 199 14.16 -24.76 -7.39
C LYS A 199 14.28 -25.70 -8.58
N GLU A 200 14.11 -27.01 -8.38
CA GLU A 200 14.27 -27.99 -9.46
C GLU A 200 13.14 -27.88 -10.49
N ALA A 201 11.89 -27.73 -10.04
CA ALA A 201 10.77 -27.48 -10.94
C ALA A 201 10.88 -26.12 -11.63
N PHE A 202 11.44 -25.10 -10.98
CA PHE A 202 11.68 -23.80 -11.61
C PHE A 202 12.64 -23.91 -12.79
N VAL A 203 13.76 -24.64 -12.62
CA VAL A 203 14.69 -24.90 -13.73
C VAL A 203 14.02 -25.72 -14.84
N SER A 204 13.17 -26.69 -14.49
CA SER A 204 12.38 -27.42 -15.48
C SER A 204 11.42 -26.49 -16.24
N PHE A 205 10.75 -25.58 -15.53
CA PHE A 205 9.85 -24.59 -16.12
C PHE A 205 10.58 -23.67 -17.09
N GLN A 206 11.74 -23.14 -16.71
CA GLN A 206 12.58 -22.31 -17.59
C GLN A 206 12.93 -23.05 -18.89
N ARG A 207 13.35 -24.32 -18.80
CA ARG A 207 13.63 -25.15 -20.00
C ARG A 207 12.39 -25.35 -20.85
N SER A 208 11.23 -25.60 -20.23
CA SER A 208 9.96 -25.77 -20.94
C SER A 208 9.55 -24.51 -21.69
N ILE A 209 9.64 -23.32 -21.07
CA ILE A 209 9.32 -22.05 -21.73
C ILE A 209 10.23 -21.81 -22.94
N ASN A 210 11.54 -22.00 -22.80
CA ASN A 210 12.48 -21.87 -23.91
C ASN A 210 12.17 -22.87 -25.03
N HIS A 211 11.83 -24.11 -24.68
CA HIS A 211 11.44 -25.12 -25.67
C HIS A 211 10.18 -24.73 -26.43
N ILE A 212 9.12 -24.29 -25.72
CA ILE A 212 7.85 -23.85 -26.30
C ILE A 212 8.09 -22.70 -27.29
N LEU A 213 8.87 -21.69 -26.91
CA LEU A 213 9.16 -20.55 -27.79
C LEU A 213 9.91 -20.99 -29.05
N LEU A 214 10.97 -21.78 -28.90
CA LEU A 214 11.78 -22.23 -30.03
C LEU A 214 11.00 -23.13 -30.99
N GLU A 215 10.16 -24.03 -30.47
CA GLU A 215 9.31 -24.91 -31.27
C GLU A 215 8.28 -24.11 -32.08
N ASN A 216 7.65 -23.11 -31.45
CA ASN A 216 6.58 -22.34 -32.08
C ASN A 216 7.10 -21.27 -33.05
N ILE A 217 8.31 -20.75 -32.85
CA ILE A 217 8.92 -19.72 -33.72
C ILE A 217 9.66 -20.35 -34.90
N TYR A 218 10.49 -21.36 -34.66
CA TYR A 218 11.35 -21.95 -35.69
C TYR A 218 10.82 -23.26 -36.28
N GLY A 219 9.77 -23.83 -35.69
CA GLY A 219 9.23 -25.13 -36.10
C GLY A 219 10.13 -26.32 -35.68
N PRO A 220 9.73 -27.55 -36.08
CA PRO A 220 10.45 -28.77 -35.75
C PRO A 220 11.75 -28.96 -36.56
N ALA A 221 11.88 -28.30 -37.71
CA ALA A 221 13.05 -28.39 -38.57
C ALA A 221 14.12 -27.39 -38.08
N THR A 222 15.19 -27.91 -37.47
CA THR A 222 16.26 -27.14 -36.82
C THR A 222 17.03 -26.24 -37.81
N PRO A 223 16.91 -24.90 -37.74
CA PRO A 223 17.83 -24.01 -38.41
C PRO A 223 19.18 -24.01 -37.65
N SER A 224 20.29 -23.86 -38.36
CA SER A 224 21.64 -23.80 -37.78
C SER A 224 21.94 -22.50 -37.01
N ASN A 225 21.06 -21.49 -37.11
CA ASN A 225 21.21 -20.17 -36.51
C ASN A 225 19.96 -19.81 -35.66
N LYS A 226 19.83 -20.41 -34.47
CA LYS A 226 18.76 -20.06 -33.53
C LYS A 226 19.17 -18.87 -32.67
N CYS A 227 18.35 -17.83 -32.63
CA CYS A 227 18.42 -16.83 -31.57
C CYS A 227 17.70 -17.42 -30.35
N VAL A 228 18.44 -17.73 -29.28
CA VAL A 228 17.85 -18.15 -28.00
C VAL A 228 17.95 -16.94 -27.10
N LEU A 229 16.80 -16.36 -26.77
CA LEU A 229 16.73 -15.27 -25.81
C LEU A 229 16.71 -15.88 -24.40
N ASP A 230 17.58 -15.37 -23.54
CA ASP A 230 17.57 -15.74 -22.13
C ASP A 230 16.49 -14.91 -21.44
N ILE A 231 15.38 -15.56 -21.09
CA ILE A 231 14.30 -14.91 -20.36
C ILE A 231 14.72 -14.81 -18.91
N ASP A 232 14.70 -13.58 -18.39
CA ASP A 232 15.09 -13.30 -17.02
C ASP A 232 14.24 -14.10 -16.01
N GLU A 233 14.86 -14.52 -14.91
CA GLU A 233 14.19 -15.32 -13.88
C GLU A 233 12.96 -14.62 -13.29
N TRP A 234 12.99 -13.28 -13.26
CA TRP A 234 11.91 -12.50 -12.69
C TRP A 234 10.64 -12.60 -13.57
N THR A 235 10.77 -12.54 -14.89
CA THR A 235 9.67 -12.74 -15.84
C THR A 235 9.07 -14.13 -15.67
N LEU A 236 9.90 -15.15 -15.50
CA LEU A 236 9.44 -16.52 -15.24
C LEU A 236 8.68 -16.62 -13.90
N HIS A 237 9.19 -15.99 -12.84
CA HIS A 237 8.49 -15.92 -11.56
C HIS A 237 7.16 -15.17 -11.65
N MET A 238 7.08 -14.08 -12.42
CA MET A 238 5.82 -13.37 -12.68
C MET A 238 4.79 -14.32 -13.29
N ILE A 239 5.17 -15.11 -14.30
CA ILE A 239 4.27 -16.06 -14.98
C ILE A 239 3.76 -17.13 -14.00
N LEU A 240 4.64 -17.68 -13.17
CA LEU A 240 4.28 -18.67 -12.15
C LEU A 240 3.34 -18.12 -11.07
N ARG A 241 3.36 -16.81 -10.82
CA ARG A 241 2.48 -16.15 -9.83
C ARG A 241 1.05 -15.92 -10.34
N LEU A 242 0.75 -16.27 -11.59
CA LEU A 242 -0.64 -16.31 -12.08
C LEU A 242 -1.45 -17.46 -11.47
N GLY A 243 -0.79 -18.35 -10.71
CA GLY A 243 -1.40 -19.45 -9.99
C GLY A 243 -1.39 -20.76 -10.79
N ALA A 244 -1.86 -21.84 -10.15
CA ALA A 244 -1.80 -23.19 -10.73
C ALA A 244 -2.69 -23.36 -11.97
N ASN A 245 -3.73 -22.54 -12.14
CA ASN A 245 -4.62 -22.61 -13.29
C ASN A 245 -4.98 -21.21 -13.81
N PRO A 246 -4.03 -20.52 -14.46
CA PRO A 246 -4.21 -19.14 -14.90
C PRO A 246 -5.25 -19.06 -16.01
N ILE A 247 -6.04 -17.99 -16.12
CA ILE A 247 -7.07 -17.89 -17.17
C ILE A 247 -6.46 -17.71 -18.57
N TYR A 248 -7.23 -18.01 -19.62
CA TYR A 248 -6.75 -17.94 -21.01
C TYR A 248 -6.21 -16.55 -21.36
N HIS A 249 -6.95 -15.49 -21.04
CA HIS A 249 -6.55 -14.11 -21.39
C HIS A 249 -5.24 -13.66 -20.71
N ASP A 250 -5.00 -14.07 -19.47
CA ASP A 250 -3.74 -13.75 -18.78
C ASP A 250 -2.56 -14.44 -19.49
N LEU A 251 -2.73 -15.69 -19.91
CA LEU A 251 -1.70 -16.41 -20.67
C LEU A 251 -1.52 -15.88 -22.09
N GLU A 252 -2.60 -15.45 -22.73
CA GLU A 252 -2.55 -14.79 -24.04
C GLU A 252 -1.67 -13.53 -23.94
N ASP A 253 -1.89 -12.68 -22.93
CA ASP A 253 -1.02 -11.54 -22.61
C ASP A 253 0.45 -11.93 -22.50
N ILE A 254 0.76 -13.01 -21.76
CA ILE A 254 2.11 -13.52 -21.59
C ILE A 254 2.71 -14.02 -22.91
N VAL A 255 1.95 -14.73 -23.74
CA VAL A 255 2.44 -15.22 -25.04
C VAL A 255 2.83 -14.04 -25.93
N TYR A 256 1.96 -13.04 -26.06
CA TYR A 256 2.27 -11.83 -26.83
C TYR A 256 3.51 -11.10 -26.28
N PHE A 257 3.65 -11.03 -24.96
CA PHE A 257 4.82 -10.43 -24.33
C PHE A 257 6.11 -11.20 -24.66
N LEU A 258 6.12 -12.52 -24.51
CA LEU A 258 7.30 -13.34 -24.81
C LEU A 258 7.68 -13.28 -26.30
N LEU A 259 6.69 -13.25 -27.20
CA LEU A 259 6.92 -13.12 -28.63
C LEU A 259 7.50 -11.75 -29.01
N SER A 260 7.14 -10.69 -28.28
CA SER A 260 7.65 -9.33 -28.53
C SER A 260 9.16 -9.22 -28.36
N PHE A 261 9.78 -10.07 -27.52
CA PHE A 261 11.24 -10.12 -27.39
C PHE A 261 11.90 -10.54 -28.70
N TYR A 262 11.32 -11.49 -29.42
CA TYR A 262 11.85 -11.95 -30.70
C TYR A 262 11.60 -10.92 -31.81
N GLU A 263 10.44 -10.26 -31.78
CA GLU A 263 10.14 -9.15 -32.71
C GLU A 263 11.13 -7.99 -32.54
N TYR A 264 11.55 -7.69 -31.31
CA TYR A 264 12.60 -6.71 -31.02
C TYR A 264 13.97 -7.08 -31.63
N HIS A 265 14.23 -8.37 -31.83
CA HIS A 265 15.41 -8.89 -32.51
C HIS A 265 15.20 -9.13 -34.02
N ASP A 266 14.22 -8.45 -34.63
CA ASP A 266 13.87 -8.51 -36.06
C ASP A 266 13.48 -9.92 -36.57
N ILE A 267 12.95 -10.78 -35.68
CA ILE A 267 12.46 -12.11 -36.04
C ILE A 267 10.96 -12.02 -36.36
N CYS A 268 10.58 -12.45 -37.56
CA CYS A 268 9.18 -12.47 -37.97
C CYS A 268 8.39 -13.52 -37.17
N ILE A 269 7.30 -13.09 -36.53
CA ILE A 269 6.44 -13.92 -35.69
C ILE A 269 5.09 -14.12 -36.36
N ASP A 270 4.62 -15.37 -36.38
CA ASP A 270 3.24 -15.70 -36.76
C ASP A 270 2.31 -15.58 -35.54
N TYR A 271 1.44 -14.57 -35.57
CA TYR A 271 0.43 -14.30 -34.55
C TYR A 271 -0.93 -14.96 -34.87
N SER A 272 -0.97 -16.03 -35.69
CA SER A 272 -2.20 -16.76 -35.97
C SER A 272 -2.82 -17.33 -34.68
N ASP A 273 -4.16 -17.27 -34.57
CA ASP A 273 -4.90 -17.77 -33.40
C ASP A 273 -4.57 -19.23 -33.06
N THR A 274 -4.18 -20.02 -34.06
CA THR A 274 -3.78 -21.41 -33.86
C THR A 274 -2.48 -21.52 -33.05
N ILE A 275 -1.47 -20.69 -33.36
CA ILE A 275 -0.19 -20.67 -32.63
C ILE A 275 -0.39 -20.11 -31.24
N ILE A 276 -1.11 -18.99 -31.10
CA ILE A 276 -1.36 -18.35 -29.79
C ILE A 276 -2.09 -19.31 -28.84
N ARG A 277 -3.14 -19.99 -29.33
CA ARG A 277 -3.87 -20.99 -28.54
C ARG A 277 -2.99 -22.19 -28.16
N ARG A 278 -2.13 -22.65 -29.08
CA ARG A 278 -1.19 -23.77 -28.82
C ARG A 278 -0.18 -23.38 -27.74
N MET A 279 0.48 -22.24 -27.87
CA MET A 279 1.45 -21.74 -26.89
C MET A 279 0.80 -21.53 -25.53
N THR A 280 -0.39 -20.92 -25.50
CA THR A 280 -1.16 -20.71 -24.27
C THR A 280 -1.42 -22.04 -23.54
N GLN A 281 -1.80 -23.09 -24.28
CA GLN A 281 -2.03 -24.41 -23.70
C GLN A 281 -0.73 -25.06 -23.19
N GLN A 282 0.37 -24.95 -23.95
CA GLN A 282 1.67 -25.49 -23.53
C GLN A 282 2.21 -24.78 -22.28
N ILE A 283 2.10 -23.44 -22.20
CA ILE A 283 2.51 -22.66 -21.03
C ILE A 283 1.64 -23.02 -19.82
N ARG A 284 0.32 -23.16 -19.99
CA ARG A 284 -0.59 -23.62 -18.92
C ARG A 284 -0.11 -24.95 -18.33
N GLN A 285 0.22 -25.91 -19.19
CA GLN A 285 0.71 -27.23 -18.75
C GLN A 285 2.05 -27.14 -18.02
N ALA A 286 2.96 -26.27 -18.48
CA ALA A 286 4.23 -26.04 -17.81
C ALA A 286 4.06 -25.41 -16.41
N ILE A 287 3.13 -24.45 -16.26
CA ILE A 287 2.79 -23.83 -14.97
C ILE A 287 2.16 -24.87 -14.03
N GLN A 288 1.19 -25.64 -14.51
CA GLN A 288 0.55 -26.71 -13.74
C GLN A 288 1.59 -27.72 -13.23
N TYR A 289 2.46 -28.19 -14.12
CA TYR A 289 3.54 -29.10 -13.76
C TYR A 289 4.45 -28.51 -12.66
N TYR A 290 4.83 -27.23 -12.75
CA TYR A 290 5.62 -26.57 -11.71
C TYR A 290 4.95 -26.62 -10.33
N HIS A 291 3.67 -26.24 -10.26
CA HIS A 291 2.94 -26.22 -8.99
C HIS A 291 2.70 -27.62 -8.44
N ASP A 292 2.37 -28.59 -9.29
CA ASP A 292 2.18 -29.99 -8.92
C ASP A 292 3.48 -30.60 -8.36
N GLN A 293 4.64 -30.32 -8.98
CA GLN A 293 5.93 -30.75 -8.44
C GLN A 293 6.23 -30.11 -7.09
N GLY A 294 5.85 -28.84 -6.90
CA GLY A 294 5.93 -28.18 -5.59
C GLY A 294 5.13 -28.94 -4.52
N ILE A 295 3.87 -29.26 -4.81
CA ILE A 295 2.99 -30.02 -3.89
C ILE A 295 3.60 -31.40 -3.57
N LEU A 296 4.09 -32.12 -4.58
CA LEU A 296 4.74 -33.43 -4.39
C LEU A 296 6.00 -33.34 -3.53
N ALA A 297 6.74 -32.23 -3.62
CA ALA A 297 7.91 -31.94 -2.80
C ALA A 297 7.57 -31.37 -1.41
N GLY A 298 6.28 -31.18 -1.08
CA GLY A 298 5.84 -30.58 0.18
C GLY A 298 6.03 -29.07 0.28
N ILE A 299 6.22 -28.38 -0.86
CA ILE A 299 6.40 -26.92 -0.94
C ILE A 299 5.15 -26.29 -1.56
N ASN A 300 4.45 -25.45 -0.81
CA ASN A 300 3.32 -24.71 -1.34
C ASN A 300 3.80 -23.51 -2.15
N THR A 301 3.99 -23.71 -3.45
CA THR A 301 4.46 -22.67 -4.39
C THR A 301 3.46 -21.53 -4.62
N LEU A 302 2.22 -21.67 -4.13
CA LEU A 302 1.21 -20.61 -4.08
C LEU A 302 1.21 -19.86 -2.74
N GLU A 303 2.01 -20.30 -1.77
CA GLU A 303 2.17 -19.60 -0.50
C GLU A 303 3.21 -18.49 -0.65
N ARG A 304 2.84 -17.29 -0.18
CA ARG A 304 3.72 -16.14 -0.10
C ARG A 304 4.85 -16.42 0.90
N MET A 305 6.05 -15.90 0.63
CA MET A 305 7.14 -15.97 1.59
C MET A 305 6.74 -15.22 2.88
N PRO A 306 7.18 -15.68 4.07
CA PRO A 306 6.89 -14.99 5.33
C PRO A 306 7.33 -13.53 5.30
N ASN A 307 6.56 -12.66 5.96
CA ASN A 307 6.83 -11.23 6.10
C ASN A 307 6.93 -10.43 4.78
N GLU A 308 6.59 -11.01 3.62
CA GLU A 308 6.60 -10.27 2.35
C GLU A 308 5.68 -9.07 2.43
N HIS A 309 6.20 -7.88 2.11
CA HIS A 309 5.41 -6.65 2.12
C HIS A 309 5.53 -5.92 0.80
N ILE A 310 4.43 -5.35 0.33
CA ILE A 310 4.40 -4.57 -0.90
C ILE A 310 4.15 -3.10 -0.56
N ILE A 311 4.99 -2.23 -1.10
CA ILE A 311 4.84 -0.78 -1.00
C ILE A 311 4.53 -0.25 -2.39
N LEU A 312 3.35 0.33 -2.57
CA LEU A 312 2.98 1.02 -3.79
C LEU A 312 3.42 2.47 -3.74
N ILE A 313 3.96 2.97 -4.84
CA ILE A 313 4.21 4.40 -5.06
C ILE A 313 3.32 4.82 -6.22
N PRO A 314 2.05 5.17 -5.96
CA PRO A 314 1.16 5.64 -7.00
C PRO A 314 1.47 7.10 -7.36
N ASP A 315 1.49 7.39 -8.65
CA ASP A 315 1.52 8.76 -9.15
C ASP A 315 0.18 9.50 -8.96
N LYS A 316 0.12 10.74 -9.45
CA LYS A 316 -1.05 11.60 -9.31
C LYS A 316 -2.33 11.05 -9.96
N PHE A 317 -2.20 10.21 -11.00
CA PHE A 317 -3.33 9.66 -11.76
C PHE A 317 -3.78 8.30 -11.21
N THR A 318 -2.89 7.58 -10.53
CA THR A 318 -3.17 6.24 -10.02
C THR A 318 -3.57 6.25 -8.55
N GLN A 319 -3.18 7.24 -7.74
CA GLN A 319 -3.43 7.24 -6.29
C GLN A 319 -4.90 7.19 -5.85
N GLN A 320 -5.84 7.61 -6.70
CA GLN A 320 -7.27 7.60 -6.36
C GLN A 320 -7.87 6.19 -6.33
N PHE A 321 -7.27 5.25 -7.07
CA PHE A 321 -7.75 3.87 -7.11
C PHE A 321 -7.32 3.12 -5.85
N PRO A 322 -8.19 2.28 -5.26
CA PRO A 322 -7.84 1.41 -4.14
C PRO A 322 -7.08 0.18 -4.65
N TRP A 323 -5.86 0.36 -5.16
CA TRP A 323 -5.02 -0.70 -5.73
C TRP A 323 -4.89 -1.92 -4.82
N GLU A 324 -4.82 -1.70 -3.51
CA GLU A 324 -4.71 -2.76 -2.52
C GLU A 324 -5.94 -3.66 -2.48
N SER A 325 -7.05 -3.26 -3.10
CA SER A 325 -8.31 -4.01 -3.16
C SER A 325 -8.60 -4.64 -4.51
N ILE A 326 -7.70 -4.52 -5.50
CA ILE A 326 -7.80 -5.33 -6.73
C ILE A 326 -7.60 -6.82 -6.37
N PRO A 327 -8.23 -7.76 -7.09
CA PRO A 327 -8.27 -9.17 -6.69
C PRO A 327 -6.92 -9.78 -6.30
N ILE A 328 -5.86 -9.55 -7.07
CA ILE A 328 -4.54 -10.13 -6.82
C ILE A 328 -3.85 -9.53 -5.59
N LEU A 329 -4.08 -8.25 -5.27
CA LEU A 329 -3.46 -7.56 -4.13
C LEU A 329 -4.30 -7.61 -2.85
N ARG A 330 -5.60 -7.90 -2.95
CA ARG A 330 -6.54 -7.85 -1.82
C ARG A 330 -6.11 -8.72 -0.64
N SER A 331 -5.51 -9.87 -0.94
CA SER A 331 -5.01 -10.84 0.04
C SER A 331 -3.53 -10.64 0.42
N GLN A 332 -2.94 -9.50 0.06
CA GLN A 332 -1.53 -9.20 0.32
C GLN A 332 -1.40 -7.96 1.23
N PRO A 333 -0.38 -7.93 2.10
CA PRO A 333 -0.06 -6.74 2.87
C PRO A 333 0.53 -5.69 1.92
N VAL A 334 -0.28 -4.67 1.64
CA VAL A 334 0.07 -3.57 0.74
C VAL A 334 -0.09 -2.24 1.47
N SER A 335 0.97 -1.43 1.46
CA SER A 335 0.94 -0.02 1.90
C SER A 335 1.30 0.92 0.76
N ARG A 336 1.20 2.23 1.00
CA ARG A 336 1.55 3.29 0.04
C ARG A 336 2.68 4.16 0.56
N LEU A 337 3.50 4.66 -0.34
CA LEU A 337 4.35 5.82 -0.09
C LEU A 337 4.20 6.85 -1.22
N PRO A 338 4.35 8.16 -0.92
CA PRO A 338 4.28 9.19 -1.96
C PRO A 338 5.45 9.13 -2.95
N CYS A 339 6.63 8.73 -2.47
CA CYS A 339 7.84 8.52 -3.28
C CYS A 339 8.83 7.64 -2.53
N ILE A 340 9.84 7.15 -3.24
CA ILE A 340 10.83 6.21 -2.69
C ILE A 340 11.72 6.86 -1.63
N SER A 341 11.90 8.17 -1.69
CA SER A 341 12.78 8.91 -0.79
C SER A 341 12.31 8.91 0.67
N PHE A 342 11.02 8.62 0.93
CA PHE A 342 10.53 8.37 2.30
C PHE A 342 11.12 7.10 2.95
N LEU A 343 11.62 6.14 2.18
CA LEU A 343 12.16 4.88 2.73
C LEU A 343 13.48 5.10 3.47
N PRO A 344 14.52 5.74 2.89
CA PRO A 344 15.74 6.09 3.62
C PRO A 344 15.46 6.78 4.97
N ASP A 345 14.53 7.73 5.02
CA ASP A 345 14.19 8.47 6.25
C ASP A 345 13.71 7.56 7.38
N LEU A 346 12.93 6.55 7.02
CA LEU A 346 12.37 5.59 7.97
C LEU A 346 13.41 4.54 8.39
N LEU A 347 14.26 4.10 7.47
CA LEU A 347 15.22 3.02 7.67
C LEU A 347 16.51 3.48 8.37
N VAL A 348 17.01 4.68 8.05
CA VAL A 348 18.27 5.22 8.59
C VAL A 348 18.15 5.62 10.07
N ASN A 349 16.97 6.02 10.52
CA ASN A 349 16.72 6.35 11.94
C ASN A 349 16.82 5.14 12.87
N GLU A 350 16.48 3.93 12.39
CA GLU A 350 16.54 2.73 13.22
C GLU A 350 17.94 2.08 13.21
N ASN A 351 18.64 2.11 12.06
CA ASN A 351 19.93 1.45 11.88
C ASN A 351 21.12 2.14 12.59
N GLN A 352 20.97 3.37 13.09
CA GLN A 352 22.04 4.05 13.86
C GLN A 352 22.15 3.56 15.32
N SER A 353 21.35 2.58 15.72
CA SER A 353 21.16 2.23 17.13
C SER A 353 22.09 1.16 17.71
N ASN A 354 22.77 0.28 16.95
CA ASN A 354 23.79 -0.68 17.47
C ASN A 354 24.45 -1.55 16.38
N GLU A 355 25.64 -2.08 16.68
CA GLU A 355 26.46 -2.99 15.87
C GLU A 355 25.78 -4.37 15.64
N GLY A 356 25.30 -4.61 14.41
CA GLY A 356 24.84 -5.94 13.95
C GLY A 356 24.16 -5.89 12.58
N ASP A 357 24.58 -6.74 11.64
CA ASP A 357 24.13 -6.79 10.23
C ASP A 357 22.66 -7.25 10.01
N SER A 358 21.81 -7.32 11.05
CA SER A 358 20.44 -7.80 10.93
C SER A 358 19.42 -6.66 10.99
N TRP A 359 18.60 -6.53 9.94
CA TRP A 359 17.42 -5.66 9.89
C TRP A 359 16.53 -5.82 11.14
N LYS A 360 16.07 -4.70 11.70
CA LYS A 360 15.13 -4.67 12.82
C LYS A 360 13.75 -4.22 12.34
N GLU A 361 12.72 -4.95 12.74
CA GLU A 361 11.33 -4.57 12.48
C GLU A 361 10.99 -3.28 13.22
N ILE A 362 10.26 -2.36 12.57
CA ILE A 362 9.77 -1.14 13.20
C ILE A 362 8.63 -1.53 14.14
N THR A 363 8.71 -1.08 15.38
CA THR A 363 7.77 -1.49 16.44
C THR A 363 7.15 -0.30 17.16
N VAL A 364 5.92 -0.45 17.65
CA VAL A 364 5.27 0.49 18.58
C VAL A 364 5.14 -0.13 19.97
N ASP A 365 5.40 0.66 21.00
CA ASP A 365 4.98 0.33 22.36
C ASP A 365 3.49 0.64 22.53
N SER A 366 2.65 -0.39 22.65
CA SER A 366 1.22 -0.22 22.85
C SER A 366 0.87 0.50 24.15
N SER A 367 1.75 0.50 25.16
CA SER A 367 1.54 1.25 26.40
C SER A 367 1.67 2.77 26.20
N MET A 368 2.37 3.20 25.14
CA MET A 368 2.58 4.59 24.77
C MET A 368 1.52 5.09 23.78
N SER A 369 0.27 4.69 24.00
CA SER A 369 -0.87 5.04 23.14
C SER A 369 -1.62 6.27 23.62
N TYR A 370 -2.10 7.07 22.67
CA TYR A 370 -3.03 8.17 22.92
C TYR A 370 -4.25 8.08 22.00
N TYR A 371 -5.46 8.12 22.56
CA TYR A 371 -6.71 8.06 21.79
C TYR A 371 -7.58 9.31 21.92
N LEU A 372 -8.22 9.69 20.82
CA LEU A 372 -9.29 10.69 20.75
C LEU A 372 -10.54 10.03 20.20
N LEU A 373 -11.53 9.85 21.07
CA LEU A 373 -12.78 9.17 20.75
C LEU A 373 -13.95 10.15 20.77
N ASN A 374 -14.64 10.26 19.63
CA ASN A 374 -15.82 11.11 19.46
C ASN A 374 -15.61 12.56 19.98
N PRO A 375 -14.58 13.30 19.52
CA PRO A 375 -14.27 14.63 20.05
C PRO A 375 -15.37 15.68 19.84
N SER A 376 -16.28 15.45 18.88
CA SER A 376 -17.43 16.32 18.58
C SER A 376 -18.72 15.92 19.32
N GLY A 377 -18.77 14.74 19.93
CA GLY A 377 -19.92 14.25 20.69
C GLY A 377 -21.06 13.62 19.87
N ASP A 378 -21.00 13.64 18.55
CA ASP A 378 -22.05 13.16 17.64
C ASP A 378 -21.89 11.70 17.20
N LEU A 379 -20.71 11.10 17.33
CA LEU A 379 -20.42 9.70 16.99
C LEU A 379 -20.75 8.75 18.16
N LYS A 380 -22.03 8.69 18.56
CA LYS A 380 -22.49 7.91 19.72
C LYS A 380 -22.25 6.40 19.56
N TYR A 381 -22.41 5.87 18.35
CA TYR A 381 -22.20 4.44 18.07
C TYR A 381 -20.72 4.06 18.22
N THR A 382 -19.83 4.81 17.56
CA THR A 382 -18.38 4.63 17.67
C THR A 382 -17.89 4.73 19.10
N GLN A 383 -18.40 5.71 19.85
CA GLN A 383 -18.07 5.82 21.27
C GLN A 383 -18.49 4.56 22.04
N ALA A 384 -19.73 4.10 21.90
CA ALA A 384 -20.22 2.92 22.61
C ALA A 384 -19.40 1.66 22.31
N ASN A 385 -18.87 1.54 21.09
CA ASN A 385 -18.05 0.40 20.67
C ASN A 385 -16.65 0.39 21.28
N PHE A 386 -16.00 1.55 21.39
CA PHE A 386 -14.58 1.63 21.75
C PHE A 386 -14.32 2.10 23.18
N GLU A 387 -15.19 2.91 23.78
CA GLU A 387 -14.95 3.56 25.07
C GLU A 387 -14.61 2.55 26.17
N ASN A 388 -15.42 1.50 26.32
CA ASN A 388 -15.19 0.46 27.33
C ASN A 388 -13.92 -0.37 27.07
N VAL A 389 -13.47 -0.48 25.82
CA VAL A 389 -12.24 -1.21 25.48
C VAL A 389 -11.04 -0.34 25.79
N PHE A 390 -11.07 0.93 25.37
CA PHE A 390 -9.96 1.86 25.57
C PHE A 390 -9.77 2.22 27.04
N LEU A 391 -10.85 2.41 27.81
CA LEU A 391 -10.77 2.66 29.26
C LEU A 391 -10.21 1.48 30.06
N ARG A 392 -10.26 0.26 29.51
CA ARG A 392 -9.64 -0.92 30.13
C ARG A 392 -8.13 -1.00 29.91
N MET A 393 -7.59 -0.17 29.01
CA MET A 393 -6.16 -0.07 28.77
C MET A 393 -5.55 0.94 29.74
N GLU A 394 -5.13 0.47 30.92
CA GLU A 394 -4.65 1.32 32.01
C GLU A 394 -3.46 2.23 31.63
N SER A 395 -2.64 1.80 30.67
CA SER A 395 -1.50 2.57 30.17
C SER A 395 -1.87 3.63 29.13
N TRP A 396 -3.06 3.54 28.52
CA TRP A 396 -3.45 4.44 27.44
C TRP A 396 -3.92 5.78 28.00
N GLU A 397 -3.49 6.86 27.37
CA GLU A 397 -4.02 8.19 27.64
C GLU A 397 -5.05 8.57 26.58
N GLY A 398 -6.05 9.38 26.91
CA GLY A 398 -6.99 9.80 25.88
C GLY A 398 -8.12 10.72 26.33
N HIS A 399 -8.93 11.12 25.36
CA HIS A 399 -10.12 11.93 25.59
C HIS A 399 -11.32 11.32 24.89
N VAL A 400 -12.46 11.35 25.58
CA VAL A 400 -13.78 10.95 25.07
C VAL A 400 -14.69 12.17 25.13
N GLN A 401 -15.44 12.46 24.05
CA GLN A 401 -16.36 13.61 23.98
C GLN A 401 -15.72 14.97 24.32
N ARG A 402 -14.42 15.09 24.15
CA ARG A 402 -13.67 16.32 24.43
C ARG A 402 -12.64 16.55 23.34
N LYS A 403 -12.72 17.73 22.73
CA LYS A 403 -11.70 18.22 21.82
C LYS A 403 -10.49 18.73 22.61
N PRO A 404 -9.28 18.17 22.44
CA PRO A 404 -8.08 18.74 23.04
C PRO A 404 -7.75 20.08 22.39
N THR A 405 -6.95 20.87 23.09
CA THR A 405 -6.30 22.05 22.51
C THR A 405 -5.22 21.63 21.51
N GLU A 406 -4.88 22.52 20.58
CA GLU A 406 -3.81 22.30 19.61
C GLU A 406 -2.45 22.01 20.29
N VAL A 407 -2.21 22.62 21.46
CA VAL A 407 -0.98 22.45 22.26
C VAL A 407 -0.94 21.07 22.93
N GLU A 408 -2.05 20.61 23.50
CA GLU A 408 -2.18 19.26 24.06
C GLU A 408 -1.95 18.21 22.97
N CYS A 409 -2.63 18.34 21.82
CA CYS A 409 -2.50 17.42 20.69
C CYS A 409 -1.06 17.37 20.15
N ARG A 410 -0.42 18.53 19.97
CA ARG A 410 0.99 18.63 19.56
C ARG A 410 1.92 17.88 20.53
N SER A 411 1.68 18.01 21.84
CA SER A 411 2.52 17.37 22.85
C SER A 411 2.38 15.84 22.80
N MET A 412 1.15 15.34 22.63
CA MET A 412 0.88 13.91 22.51
C MET A 412 1.49 13.30 21.26
N LEU A 413 1.39 13.95 20.10
CA LEU A 413 2.04 13.49 18.87
C LEU A 413 3.56 13.39 18.98
N ILE A 414 4.21 14.21 19.82
CA ILE A 414 5.66 14.12 20.03
C ILE A 414 6.02 12.97 20.99
N GLN A 415 5.22 12.76 22.04
CA GLN A 415 5.58 11.90 23.17
C GLN A 415 5.15 10.44 23.00
N LYS A 416 4.09 10.19 22.24
CA LYS A 416 3.45 8.87 22.11
C LYS A 416 4.01 8.12 20.89
N ASP A 417 3.84 6.81 20.87
CA ASP A 417 4.22 5.94 19.75
C ASP A 417 3.02 5.61 18.87
N LEU A 418 1.81 5.62 19.45
CA LEU A 418 0.55 5.39 18.76
C LEU A 418 -0.45 6.52 19.04
N TYR A 419 -0.98 7.12 17.97
CA TYR A 419 -2.05 8.12 18.02
C TYR A 419 -3.30 7.57 17.31
N MET A 420 -4.40 7.49 18.03
CA MET A 420 -5.67 6.97 17.52
C MET A 420 -6.72 8.06 17.51
N TYR A 421 -7.32 8.32 16.35
CA TYR A 421 -8.35 9.32 16.17
C TYR A 421 -9.61 8.68 15.57
N PHE A 422 -10.71 8.75 16.33
CA PHE A 422 -12.03 8.28 15.94
C PHE A 422 -12.98 9.48 15.92
N GLY A 423 -13.13 10.08 14.75
CA GLY A 423 -13.80 11.37 14.58
C GLY A 423 -13.98 11.74 13.12
N HIS A 424 -14.47 12.96 12.86
CA HIS A 424 -14.65 13.45 11.50
C HIS A 424 -13.33 13.83 10.84
N GLY A 425 -13.17 13.50 9.56
CA GLY A 425 -11.95 13.84 8.81
C GLY A 425 -10.71 13.14 9.38
N ALA A 426 -9.59 13.86 9.37
CA ALA A 426 -8.29 13.41 9.86
C ALA A 426 -7.83 14.18 11.12
N GLY A 427 -8.75 14.85 11.82
CA GLY A 427 -8.44 15.71 12.97
C GLY A 427 -8.00 17.13 12.61
N GLN A 428 -8.25 17.59 11.37
CA GLN A 428 -7.88 18.95 10.92
C GLN A 428 -8.55 20.05 11.74
N SER A 429 -9.70 19.75 12.35
CA SER A 429 -10.39 20.69 13.23
C SER A 429 -9.65 20.89 14.56
N ILE A 430 -8.79 19.94 14.96
CA ILE A 430 -8.11 19.90 16.25
C ILE A 430 -6.73 20.56 16.19
N ILE A 431 -5.95 20.21 15.17
CA ILE A 431 -4.58 20.67 14.99
C ILE A 431 -4.37 21.05 13.54
N ARG A 432 -3.63 22.13 13.27
CA ARG A 432 -3.30 22.52 11.90
C ARG A 432 -2.20 21.61 11.33
N GLY A 433 -2.36 21.22 10.06
CA GLY A 433 -1.39 20.36 9.37
C GLY A 433 0.04 20.93 9.34
N GLN A 434 0.18 22.26 9.23
CA GLN A 434 1.48 22.95 9.28
C GLN A 434 2.24 22.67 10.59
N ILE A 435 1.53 22.55 11.71
CA ILE A 435 2.14 22.26 13.01
C ILE A 435 2.59 20.80 13.06
N ILE A 436 1.78 19.87 12.51
CA ILE A 436 2.17 18.47 12.38
C ILE A 436 3.43 18.34 11.51
N ARG A 437 3.47 18.97 10.32
CA ARG A 437 4.63 18.94 9.40
C ARG A 437 5.94 19.33 10.08
N GLN A 438 5.87 20.28 11.03
CA GLN A 438 7.04 20.82 11.73
C GLN A 438 7.46 19.98 12.95
N LEU A 439 6.77 18.89 13.25
CA LEU A 439 7.15 18.03 14.36
C LEU A 439 8.52 17.38 14.11
N PRO A 440 9.34 17.22 15.15
CA PRO A 440 10.63 16.54 15.05
C PRO A 440 10.46 15.02 14.85
N ARG A 441 9.36 14.45 15.34
CA ARG A 441 8.92 13.07 15.14
C ARG A 441 7.40 13.00 15.13
N CYS A 442 6.83 11.92 14.62
CA CYS A 442 5.40 11.69 14.58
C CYS A 442 5.12 10.20 14.90
N PRO A 443 4.04 9.86 15.62
CA PRO A 443 3.74 8.49 15.98
C PRO A 443 3.17 7.74 14.77
N VAL A 444 2.97 6.43 14.92
CA VAL A 444 2.00 5.73 14.07
C VAL A 444 0.62 6.30 14.33
N ALA A 445 -0.15 6.58 13.29
CA ALA A 445 -1.44 7.24 13.42
C ALA A 445 -2.58 6.44 12.78
N LEU A 446 -3.66 6.20 13.54
CA LEU A 446 -4.91 5.63 13.04
C LEU A 446 -5.94 6.74 12.93
N LEU A 447 -6.19 7.23 11.72
CA LEU A 447 -7.11 8.35 11.44
C LEU A 447 -8.44 7.80 10.91
N MET A 448 -9.23 7.22 11.82
CA MET A 448 -10.52 6.58 11.56
C MET A 448 -11.64 7.61 11.39
N GLY A 449 -11.59 8.32 10.27
CA GLY A 449 -12.62 9.28 9.87
C GLY A 449 -12.78 9.35 8.36
N CYS A 450 -13.88 9.95 7.92
CA CYS A 450 -14.22 10.10 6.51
C CYS A 450 -13.16 10.88 5.74
N SER A 451 -12.77 10.42 4.56
CA SER A 451 -11.83 11.11 3.65
C SER A 451 -10.52 11.54 4.31
N SER A 452 -10.06 10.84 5.37
CA SER A 452 -8.86 11.21 6.12
C SER A 452 -7.55 11.10 5.31
N GLY A 453 -7.58 10.27 4.28
CA GLY A 453 -6.47 9.96 3.36
C GLY A 453 -6.67 10.50 1.95
N ARG A 454 -7.72 11.28 1.71
CA ARG A 454 -8.00 11.84 0.39
C ARG A 454 -6.90 12.84 0.00
N LEU A 455 -6.31 12.63 -1.17
CA LEU A 455 -5.36 13.54 -1.80
C LEU A 455 -6.10 14.33 -2.89
N GLN A 456 -5.98 15.65 -2.85
CA GLN A 456 -6.70 16.54 -3.77
C GLN A 456 -5.83 16.86 -4.98
N SER A 457 -6.39 16.67 -6.17
CA SER A 457 -5.76 17.11 -7.42
C SER A 457 -5.81 18.63 -7.54
N ASN A 458 -4.65 19.22 -7.85
CA ASN A 458 -4.47 20.66 -8.04
C ASN A 458 -4.10 20.97 -9.50
N GLY A 459 -4.61 20.17 -10.45
CA GLY A 459 -4.31 20.29 -11.86
C GLY A 459 -2.90 19.77 -12.19
N GLU A 460 -2.00 20.67 -12.58
CA GLU A 460 -0.62 20.30 -12.90
C GLU A 460 0.25 20.06 -11.66
N TYR A 461 -0.11 20.68 -10.53
CA TYR A 461 0.63 20.56 -9.27
C TYR A 461 0.42 19.19 -8.61
N ASP A 462 1.41 18.80 -7.81
CA ASP A 462 1.32 17.62 -6.96
C ASP A 462 0.08 17.66 -6.06
N THR A 463 -0.43 16.48 -5.81
CA THR A 463 -1.59 16.31 -4.94
C THR A 463 -1.19 16.44 -3.48
N ASP A 464 -1.97 17.19 -2.73
CA ASP A 464 -1.76 17.37 -1.29
C ASP A 464 -3.00 16.89 -0.53
N GLY A 465 -2.79 16.48 0.70
CA GLY A 465 -3.87 16.06 1.58
C GLY A 465 -3.36 15.92 3.00
N TYR A 466 -4.28 15.67 3.91
CA TYR A 466 -3.95 15.82 5.33
C TYR A 466 -2.95 14.75 5.83
N VAL A 467 -3.00 13.56 5.25
CA VAL A 467 -2.06 12.45 5.54
C VAL A 467 -0.60 12.85 5.28
N MET A 468 -0.33 13.69 4.27
CA MET A 468 1.04 14.15 3.96
C MET A 468 1.68 14.89 5.12
N ASN A 469 0.89 15.53 5.99
CA ASN A 469 1.43 16.21 7.17
C ASN A 469 2.10 15.23 8.14
N TYR A 470 1.51 14.06 8.35
CA TYR A 470 2.05 13.03 9.24
C TYR A 470 3.28 12.34 8.62
N LEU A 471 3.23 12.04 7.32
CA LEU A 471 4.37 11.44 6.62
C LEU A 471 5.59 12.38 6.63
N LEU A 472 5.39 13.66 6.29
CA LEU A 472 6.46 14.67 6.34
C LEU A 472 6.97 14.96 7.77
N ALA A 473 6.15 14.65 8.77
CA ALA A 473 6.54 14.72 10.19
C ALA A 473 7.39 13.51 10.63
N GLY A 474 7.51 12.48 9.79
CA GLY A 474 8.26 11.24 10.08
C GLY A 474 7.41 10.14 10.71
N SER A 475 6.10 10.11 10.49
CA SER A 475 5.24 9.02 10.94
C SER A 475 5.60 7.72 10.19
N PRO A 476 5.86 6.60 10.90
CA PRO A 476 6.19 5.33 10.24
C PRO A 476 5.03 4.75 9.43
N ALA A 477 3.81 4.92 9.93
CA ALA A 477 2.60 4.46 9.26
C ALA A 477 1.37 5.28 9.67
N VAL A 478 0.49 5.53 8.71
CA VAL A 478 -0.77 6.25 8.90
C VAL A 478 -1.91 5.48 8.24
N VAL A 479 -2.87 5.00 9.03
CA VAL A 479 -4.10 4.38 8.55
C VAL A 479 -5.13 5.46 8.27
N VAL A 480 -5.70 5.45 7.08
CA VAL A 480 -6.62 6.49 6.59
C VAL A 480 -7.70 5.92 5.69
N ASN A 481 -8.74 6.72 5.40
CA ASN A 481 -9.78 6.40 4.43
C ASN A 481 -9.71 7.33 3.21
N LEU A 482 -9.77 6.75 2.00
CA LEU A 482 -9.68 7.48 0.73
C LEU A 482 -10.93 8.34 0.44
N TRP A 483 -12.10 7.94 0.92
CA TRP A 483 -13.38 8.62 0.76
C TRP A 483 -14.25 8.50 2.03
N ASP A 484 -15.49 9.00 1.99
CA ASP A 484 -16.38 8.99 3.15
C ASP A 484 -16.91 7.57 3.44
N VAL A 485 -16.92 7.20 4.73
CA VAL A 485 -17.33 5.88 5.22
C VAL A 485 -18.37 6.04 6.31
N THR A 486 -19.22 5.02 6.50
CA THR A 486 -20.22 5.01 7.58
C THR A 486 -19.60 4.51 8.88
N ASP A 487 -19.94 5.15 9.99
CA ASP A 487 -19.50 4.84 11.36
C ASP A 487 -19.52 3.32 11.67
N LYS A 488 -20.66 2.65 11.45
CA LYS A 488 -20.81 1.22 11.81
C LYS A 488 -19.81 0.30 11.10
N SER A 489 -19.58 0.55 9.81
CA SER A 489 -18.73 -0.31 8.98
C SER A 489 -17.25 -0.03 9.20
N ILE A 490 -16.86 1.25 9.37
CA ILE A 490 -15.45 1.58 9.62
C ILE A 490 -15.00 1.14 11.02
N ASP A 491 -15.89 1.16 12.01
CA ASP A 491 -15.61 0.65 13.35
C ASP A 491 -15.29 -0.86 13.33
N GLN A 492 -15.95 -1.64 12.46
CA GLN A 492 -15.66 -3.08 12.29
C GLN A 492 -14.25 -3.30 11.75
N VAL A 493 -13.85 -2.56 10.71
CA VAL A 493 -12.50 -2.61 10.15
C VAL A 493 -11.48 -2.14 11.18
N GLY A 494 -11.72 -1.00 11.85
CA GLY A 494 -10.83 -0.45 12.86
C GLY A 494 -10.62 -1.41 14.04
N LYS A 495 -11.69 -2.04 14.54
CA LYS A 495 -11.61 -3.06 15.58
C LYS A 495 -10.80 -4.28 15.11
N GLY A 496 -11.06 -4.75 13.89
CA GLY A 496 -10.34 -5.88 13.30
C GLY A 496 -8.84 -5.61 13.17
N ILE A 497 -8.47 -4.41 12.71
CA ILE A 497 -7.06 -3.97 12.65
C ILE A 497 -6.43 -4.03 14.03
N MET A 498 -7.04 -3.38 15.04
CA MET A 498 -6.45 -3.30 16.37
C MET A 498 -6.31 -4.67 17.05
N ASP A 499 -7.29 -5.57 16.85
CA ASP A 499 -7.27 -6.93 17.39
C ASP A 499 -6.18 -7.78 16.71
N ARG A 500 -6.15 -7.83 15.38
CA ARG A 500 -5.19 -8.63 14.62
C ARG A 500 -3.77 -8.08 14.69
N TRP A 501 -3.62 -6.77 14.83
CA TRP A 501 -2.31 -6.13 15.06
C TRP A 501 -1.77 -6.41 16.47
N GLY A 502 -2.63 -6.84 17.40
CA GLY A 502 -2.23 -7.25 18.74
C GLY A 502 -2.27 -6.13 19.78
N LEU A 503 -2.94 -4.99 19.52
CA LEU A 503 -3.07 -3.92 20.50
C LEU A 503 -3.87 -4.34 21.75
N PHE A 504 -4.70 -5.38 21.62
CA PHE A 504 -5.50 -5.89 22.73
C PHE A 504 -4.85 -7.08 23.46
N ASN A 505 -3.62 -7.45 23.08
CA ASN A 505 -2.88 -8.54 23.70
C ASN A 505 -2.64 -8.25 25.19
N GLY A 506 -3.08 -9.16 26.07
CA GLY A 506 -2.95 -9.01 27.53
C GLY A 506 -4.25 -8.65 28.26
N THR A 507 -5.35 -8.41 27.55
CA THR A 507 -6.68 -8.24 28.16
C THR A 507 -7.42 -9.57 28.32
N THR A 508 -7.56 -10.04 29.55
CA THR A 508 -8.32 -11.27 29.90
C THR A 508 -9.83 -11.11 29.64
N ASN A 509 -10.42 -12.16 29.04
CA ASN A 509 -11.83 -12.60 29.12
C ASN A 509 -12.87 -12.26 28.03
N GLN A 510 -12.62 -11.45 26.98
CA GLN A 510 -13.59 -11.33 25.86
C GLN A 510 -13.02 -11.59 24.46
N PHE A 511 -11.72 -11.36 24.26
CA PHE A 511 -11.05 -11.62 22.97
C PHE A 511 -10.34 -12.98 22.90
N GLU A 512 -10.30 -13.73 24.01
CA GLU A 512 -9.70 -15.06 24.07
C GLU A 512 -10.50 -16.15 23.33
N GLU A 513 -11.83 -16.00 23.16
CA GLU A 513 -12.61 -16.98 22.37
C GLU A 513 -12.27 -16.92 20.87
N ILE A 514 -11.79 -15.77 20.37
CA ILE A 514 -11.34 -15.61 18.98
C ILE A 514 -9.96 -16.27 18.77
N ARG A 515 -9.15 -16.39 19.83
CA ARG A 515 -7.76 -16.89 19.78
C ARG A 515 -7.60 -18.41 19.70
N LYS A 516 -8.66 -19.22 19.88
CA LYS A 516 -8.50 -20.67 20.02
C LYS A 516 -7.95 -21.41 18.79
N ASN A 517 -7.74 -20.77 17.63
CA ASN A 517 -7.35 -21.46 16.40
C ASN A 517 -6.17 -20.88 15.58
N LYS A 518 -5.38 -19.91 16.06
CA LYS A 518 -4.19 -19.46 15.30
C LYS A 518 -2.98 -19.27 16.21
N THR A 519 -1.89 -19.95 15.87
CA THR A 519 -0.53 -19.68 16.33
C THR A 519 -0.26 -18.18 16.24
N SER A 520 0.27 -17.59 17.31
CA SER A 520 0.55 -16.16 17.44
C SER A 520 1.65 -15.73 16.46
N VAL A 521 1.28 -15.46 15.21
CA VAL A 521 2.16 -14.79 14.25
C VAL A 521 2.14 -13.31 14.59
N ASN A 522 3.33 -12.74 14.85
CA ASN A 522 3.50 -11.30 15.01
C ASN A 522 3.05 -10.62 13.70
N THR A 523 1.88 -10.00 13.72
CA THR A 523 1.20 -9.49 12.52
C THR A 523 1.51 -8.00 12.40
N SER A 524 1.93 -7.55 11.22
CA SER A 524 2.15 -6.11 11.00
C SER A 524 0.83 -5.34 10.91
N LEU A 525 0.87 -4.01 11.11
CA LEU A 525 -0.28 -3.12 10.92
C LEU A 525 -0.93 -3.28 9.53
N VAL A 526 -0.10 -3.44 8.51
CA VAL A 526 -0.55 -3.58 7.12
C VAL A 526 -1.19 -4.94 6.88
N GLU A 527 -0.63 -6.00 7.46
CA GLU A 527 -1.23 -7.33 7.40
C GLU A 527 -2.53 -7.39 8.20
N ALA A 528 -2.60 -6.73 9.36
CA ALA A 528 -3.83 -6.60 10.13
C ALA A 528 -4.94 -5.90 9.33
N LEU A 529 -4.63 -4.83 8.59
CA LEU A 529 -5.58 -4.21 7.66
C LEU A 529 -6.00 -5.18 6.56
N CYS A 530 -5.05 -5.83 5.89
CA CYS A 530 -5.34 -6.80 4.82
C CYS A 530 -6.35 -7.85 5.29
N LEU A 531 -6.16 -8.37 6.50
CA LEU A 531 -7.01 -9.39 7.10
C LEU A 531 -8.38 -8.86 7.59
N SER A 532 -8.55 -7.54 7.70
CA SER A 532 -9.77 -6.92 8.26
C SER A 532 -10.62 -6.13 7.28
N ARG A 533 -10.20 -5.97 6.02
CA ARG A 533 -11.01 -5.30 4.99
C ARG A 533 -12.38 -5.95 4.80
N ASP A 534 -12.44 -7.27 4.91
CA ASP A 534 -13.64 -8.06 4.70
C ASP A 534 -14.48 -8.24 5.99
N ASP A 535 -14.05 -7.68 7.13
CA ASP A 535 -14.79 -7.76 8.40
C ASP A 535 -16.06 -6.87 8.38
N CYS A 536 -16.19 -5.98 7.39
CA CYS A 536 -17.31 -5.05 7.26
C CYS A 536 -18.38 -5.50 6.26
N THR A 537 -19.61 -4.98 6.42
CA THR A 537 -20.75 -5.36 5.57
C THR A 537 -20.57 -4.98 4.09
N LEU A 538 -19.78 -3.95 3.80
CA LEU A 538 -19.52 -3.45 2.43
C LEU A 538 -18.01 -3.47 2.17
N PRO A 539 -17.43 -4.63 1.81
CA PRO A 539 -15.98 -4.83 1.73
C PRO A 539 -15.26 -3.96 0.68
N TYR A 540 -15.97 -3.47 -0.33
CA TYR A 540 -15.42 -2.63 -1.39
C TYR A 540 -15.78 -1.15 -1.19
N LEU A 541 -16.99 -0.85 -0.72
CA LEU A 541 -17.38 0.54 -0.47
C LEU A 541 -16.78 1.10 0.83
N THR A 542 -16.57 0.25 1.84
CA THR A 542 -15.92 0.61 3.11
C THR A 542 -14.54 -0.01 3.24
N GLY A 543 -14.41 -1.34 3.09
CA GLY A 543 -13.13 -2.03 3.31
C GLY A 543 -12.02 -1.59 2.36
N ALA A 544 -12.34 -1.26 1.10
CA ALA A 544 -11.36 -0.74 0.13
C ALA A 544 -11.03 0.75 0.32
N ALA A 545 -11.82 1.49 1.10
CA ALA A 545 -11.53 2.88 1.42
C ALA A 545 -10.31 2.98 2.33
N THR A 546 -10.12 2.00 3.23
CA THR A 546 -9.05 2.02 4.23
C THR A 546 -7.72 1.57 3.64
N VAL A 547 -6.71 2.43 3.74
CA VAL A 547 -5.33 2.21 3.26
C VAL A 547 -4.32 2.61 4.34
N VAL A 548 -3.09 2.09 4.21
CA VAL A 548 -1.96 2.50 5.05
C VAL A 548 -0.95 3.24 4.19
N TYR A 549 -0.62 4.48 4.57
CA TYR A 549 0.59 5.14 4.07
C TYR A 549 1.75 4.88 5.02
N GLY A 550 2.90 4.45 4.53
CA GLY A 550 4.07 4.12 5.34
C GLY A 550 4.58 2.70 5.13
N VAL A 551 5.21 2.16 6.17
CA VAL A 551 5.86 0.84 6.17
C VAL A 551 5.18 -0.12 7.17
N PRO A 552 5.47 -1.44 7.14
CA PRO A 552 5.02 -2.38 8.14
C PRO A 552 5.50 -2.00 9.54
N VAL A 553 4.59 -2.02 10.50
CA VAL A 553 4.89 -1.75 11.91
C VAL A 553 4.27 -2.84 12.78
N TYR A 554 4.98 -3.28 13.82
CA TYR A 554 4.57 -4.35 14.72
C TYR A 554 4.33 -3.83 16.14
N VAL A 555 3.57 -4.55 16.96
CA VAL A 555 3.36 -4.20 18.38
C VAL A 555 4.38 -4.96 19.24
N LEU A 556 5.01 -4.27 20.20
CA LEU A 556 5.94 -4.87 21.17
C LEU A 556 5.26 -5.75 22.22
#